data_AF-R7YPH6-F1
#
_entry.id   AF-R7YPH6-F1
#
_cell.length_a   1.000
_cell.length_b   1.000
_cell.length_c   1.000
_cell.angle_alpha   90.00
_cell.angle_beta   90.00
_cell.angle_gamma   90.00
#
_symmetry.space_group_name_H-M   'P 1'
#
loop_
_entity.id
_entity.type
_entity.pdbx_description
1 polymer ?
#
loop_
_entity_poly.entity_id
_entity_poly.type
_entity_poly.pdbx_seq_one_letter_code
_entity_poly.pdbx_strand_id
1 'polypeptide(L)'
;MRIETCYFCSRPVYPSKGITFVRNDAKQFNFCRSKCHKNFKMKRNPRKLAWTKAFRKAHNKEMVVDSTLTFASRRSIPVRYNRDHIATTLKAMQRVAEVRARRERQFYRNRMAGNRAAQRAADRKLVEENQHLLPPEERTAILAHLEEEEREVDLLDGERETMAEEVLEAPKVKTKARRRQRLVVGGGVEEMDVDG
;
A
#
# COMPACT_ATOMS: atom_id res chain seq x y z
N MET A 1 10.08 -15.12 20.26
CA MET A 1 8.90 -15.54 19.48
C MET A 1 9.03 -14.96 18.07
N ARG A 2 8.86 -15.75 17.00
CA ARG A 2 9.02 -15.29 15.61
C ARG A 2 7.73 -15.51 14.82
N ILE A 3 7.31 -14.50 14.06
CA ILE A 3 6.20 -14.61 13.11
C ILE A 3 6.82 -14.99 11.77
N GLU A 4 6.43 -16.16 11.27
CA GLU A 4 6.92 -16.65 9.98
C GLU A 4 5.98 -16.23 8.84
N THR A 5 6.49 -16.19 7.62
CA THR A 5 5.65 -15.94 6.44
C THR A 5 5.22 -17.25 5.81
N CYS A 6 3.94 -17.39 5.49
CA CYS A 6 3.42 -18.56 4.80
C CYS A 6 4.03 -18.67 3.40
N TYR A 7 4.55 -19.84 3.05
CA TYR A 7 5.16 -20.09 1.74
C TYR A 7 4.22 -19.82 0.57
N PHE A 8 2.94 -20.19 0.69
CA PHE A 8 2.00 -20.13 -0.43
C PHE A 8 1.33 -18.77 -0.59
N CYS A 9 0.82 -18.19 0.50
CA CYS A 9 0.02 -16.96 0.45
C CYS A 9 0.74 -15.71 1.01
N SER A 10 1.92 -15.89 1.59
CA SER A 10 2.72 -14.84 2.26
C SER A 10 2.02 -14.12 3.43
N ARG A 11 0.95 -14.70 3.98
CA ARG A 11 0.34 -14.23 5.24
C ARG A 11 1.21 -14.58 6.46
N PRO A 12 1.13 -13.81 7.56
CA PRO A 12 1.81 -14.15 8.79
C PRO A 12 1.30 -15.47 9.37
N VAL A 13 2.23 -16.27 9.89
CA VAL A 13 2.01 -17.51 10.62
C VAL A 13 2.46 -17.25 12.04
N TYR A 14 1.49 -17.13 12.93
CA TYR A 14 1.74 -17.00 14.36
C TYR A 14 2.15 -18.37 14.94
N PRO A 15 2.91 -18.38 16.04
CA PRO A 15 3.24 -19.61 16.75
C PRO A 15 1.99 -20.43 17.09
N SER A 16 2.16 -21.75 17.12
CA SER A 16 1.09 -22.76 17.27
C SER A 16 -0.02 -22.75 16.20
N LYS A 17 0.10 -21.92 15.15
CA LYS A 17 -0.86 -21.90 14.03
C LYS A 17 -0.24 -22.47 12.76
N GLY A 18 -1.06 -23.16 11.98
CA GLY A 18 -0.67 -23.65 10.67
C GLY A 18 0.00 -25.02 10.71
N ILE A 19 0.74 -25.33 9.65
CA ILE A 19 1.42 -26.62 9.46
C ILE A 19 2.80 -26.32 8.87
N THR A 20 3.84 -26.97 9.41
CA THR A 20 5.19 -26.93 8.84
C THR A 20 5.47 -28.25 8.15
N PHE A 21 5.83 -28.20 6.87
CA PHE A 21 6.26 -29.36 6.10
C PHE A 21 7.78 -29.27 5.89
N VAL A 22 8.51 -30.29 6.31
CA VAL A 22 9.95 -30.41 6.10
C VAL A 22 10.17 -31.38 4.95
N ARG A 23 10.86 -30.94 3.90
CA ARG A 23 11.24 -31.77 2.76
C ARG A 23 12.62 -32.37 2.99
N ASN A 24 12.92 -33.47 2.29
CA ASN A 24 14.19 -34.20 2.40
C ASN A 24 15.45 -33.33 2.17
N ASP A 25 15.35 -32.20 1.45
CA ASP A 25 16.43 -31.22 1.27
C ASP A 25 16.59 -30.26 2.47
N ALA A 26 16.06 -30.63 3.63
CA ALA A 26 15.97 -29.84 4.85
C ALA A 26 15.24 -28.48 4.70
N LYS A 27 14.53 -28.25 3.58
CA LYS A 27 13.75 -27.02 3.41
C LYS A 27 12.44 -27.10 4.17
N GLN A 28 12.20 -26.07 4.97
CA GLN A 28 10.99 -25.93 5.77
C GLN A 28 9.98 -25.05 5.03
N PHE A 29 8.77 -25.56 4.87
CA PHE A 29 7.64 -24.84 4.27
C PHE A 29 6.58 -24.61 5.33
N ASN A 30 6.42 -23.35 5.75
CA ASN A 30 5.39 -22.95 6.72
C ASN A 30 4.09 -22.58 6.00
N PHE A 31 2.97 -23.15 6.43
CA PHE A 31 1.64 -22.87 5.89
C PHE A 31 0.71 -22.29 6.95
N CYS A 32 0.02 -21.18 6.66
CA CYS A 32 -0.89 -20.57 7.64
C CYS A 32 -2.17 -21.39 7.89
N ARG A 33 -2.65 -22.15 6.88
CA ARG A 33 -3.94 -22.86 6.88
C ARG A 33 -3.89 -24.09 5.97
N SER A 34 -4.79 -25.05 6.20
CA SER A 34 -4.94 -26.26 5.38
C SER A 34 -5.14 -25.97 3.89
N LYS A 35 -5.85 -24.89 3.52
CA LYS A 35 -5.99 -24.43 2.11
C LYS A 35 -4.65 -24.25 1.41
N CYS A 36 -3.69 -23.60 2.07
CA CYS A 36 -2.36 -23.35 1.49
C CYS A 36 -1.57 -24.66 1.36
N HIS A 37 -1.65 -25.51 2.37
CA HIS A 37 -0.98 -26.81 2.39
C HIS A 37 -1.54 -27.76 1.30
N LYS A 38 -2.87 -27.85 1.15
CA LYS A 38 -3.51 -28.65 0.09
C LYS A 38 -3.13 -28.16 -1.31
N ASN A 39 -3.15 -26.84 -1.54
CA ASN A 39 -2.73 -26.28 -2.84
C ASN A 39 -1.25 -26.55 -3.15
N PHE A 40 -0.39 -26.52 -2.13
CA PHE A 40 1.01 -26.91 -2.27
C PHE A 40 1.16 -28.39 -2.62
N LYS A 41 0.42 -29.29 -1.95
CA LYS A 41 0.39 -30.73 -2.29
C LYS A 41 -0.11 -31.00 -3.71
N MET A 42 -1.09 -30.23 -4.16
CA MET A 42 -1.59 -30.24 -5.55
C MET A 42 -0.61 -29.58 -6.55
N LYS A 43 0.60 -29.18 -6.12
CA LYS A 43 1.63 -28.55 -6.95
C LYS A 43 1.14 -27.29 -7.69
N ARG A 44 0.15 -26.58 -7.15
CA ARG A 44 -0.34 -25.34 -7.76
C ARG A 44 0.70 -24.24 -7.61
N ASN A 45 0.93 -23.47 -8.66
CA ASN A 45 1.87 -22.35 -8.61
C ASN A 45 1.21 -21.10 -7.98
N PRO A 46 1.67 -20.60 -6.82
CA PRO A 46 1.05 -19.44 -6.17
C PRO A 46 1.04 -18.19 -7.06
N ARG A 47 2.01 -18.04 -7.98
CA ARG A 47 2.05 -16.91 -8.93
C ARG A 47 0.89 -16.90 -9.93
N LYS A 48 0.17 -18.01 -10.11
CA LYS A 48 -1.02 -18.10 -10.97
C LYS A 48 -2.34 -17.97 -10.20
N LEU A 49 -2.31 -17.96 -8.86
CA LEU A 49 -3.52 -17.88 -8.03
C LEU A 49 -3.78 -16.45 -7.56
N ALA A 50 -4.85 -15.84 -8.08
CA ALA A 50 -5.17 -14.41 -7.94
C ALA A 50 -5.21 -13.87 -6.50
N TRP A 51 -5.56 -14.71 -5.52
CA TRP A 51 -5.72 -14.32 -4.12
C TRP A 51 -4.40 -14.29 -3.33
N THR A 52 -3.30 -14.82 -3.88
CA THR A 52 -2.01 -14.84 -3.19
C THR A 52 -1.27 -13.51 -3.34
N LYS A 53 -0.41 -13.19 -2.37
CA LYS A 53 0.49 -12.03 -2.47
C LYS A 53 1.52 -12.18 -3.59
N ALA A 54 1.97 -13.41 -3.85
CA ALA A 54 2.90 -13.70 -4.95
C ALA A 54 2.31 -13.33 -6.33
N PHE A 55 1.06 -13.70 -6.59
CA PHE A 55 0.34 -13.26 -7.80
C PHE A 55 0.21 -11.74 -7.84
N ARG A 56 -0.23 -11.12 -6.74
CA ARG A 56 -0.44 -9.66 -6.70
C ARG A 56 0.82 -8.87 -7.00
N LYS A 57 1.98 -9.30 -6.49
CA LYS A 57 3.28 -8.69 -6.81
C LYS A 57 3.69 -8.90 -8.26
N ALA A 58 3.51 -10.12 -8.80
CA ALA A 58 3.86 -10.42 -10.20
C ALA A 58 3.00 -9.67 -11.22
N HIS A 59 1.75 -9.37 -10.86
CA HIS A 59 0.79 -8.64 -11.71
C HIS A 59 0.66 -7.15 -11.34
N ASN A 60 1.68 -6.56 -10.69
CA ASN A 60 1.72 -5.13 -10.35
C ASN A 60 0.47 -4.61 -9.59
N LYS A 61 -0.15 -5.46 -8.77
CA LYS A 61 -1.30 -5.10 -7.91
C LYS A 61 -0.86 -4.57 -6.53
N GLU A 62 0.43 -4.65 -6.23
CA GLU A 62 1.06 -4.15 -5.01
C GLU A 62 2.38 -3.48 -5.37
N MET A 63 2.82 -2.54 -4.54
CA MET A 63 4.14 -1.91 -4.67
C MET A 63 5.24 -2.93 -4.36
N VAL A 64 6.11 -3.22 -5.33
CA VAL A 64 7.19 -4.22 -5.21
C VAL A 64 8.54 -3.58 -4.87
N VAL A 65 8.84 -2.45 -5.50
CA VAL A 65 10.12 -1.73 -5.36
C VAL A 65 9.88 -0.49 -4.53
N ASP A 66 10.17 -0.57 -3.23
CA ASP A 66 10.11 0.57 -2.33
C ASP A 66 11.20 0.51 -1.25
N SER A 67 11.73 1.67 -0.89
CA SER A 67 12.74 1.84 0.15
C SER A 67 12.24 1.35 1.51
N THR A 68 10.94 1.48 1.81
CA THR A 68 10.38 1.03 3.10
C THR A 68 10.49 -0.48 3.30
N LEU A 69 10.55 -1.27 2.22
CA LEU A 69 10.63 -2.73 2.29
C LEU A 69 12.02 -3.24 2.70
N THR A 70 13.07 -2.43 2.51
CA THR A 70 14.45 -2.79 2.86
C THR A 70 14.66 -2.97 4.37
N PHE A 71 13.87 -2.25 5.18
CA PHE A 71 13.90 -2.33 6.65
C PHE A 71 13.38 -3.67 7.21
N ALA A 72 12.79 -4.55 6.39
CA ALA A 72 12.33 -5.87 6.81
C ALA A 72 13.37 -6.99 6.60
N SER A 73 14.62 -6.66 6.25
CA SER A 73 15.68 -7.64 5.99
C SER A 73 15.98 -8.56 7.19
N ARG A 74 16.40 -9.80 6.92
CA ARG A 74 16.87 -10.73 7.96
C ARG A 74 18.31 -10.38 8.32
N ARG A 75 18.58 -10.14 9.60
CA ARG A 75 19.93 -9.91 10.13
C ARG A 75 20.50 -11.22 10.64
N SER A 76 21.66 -11.62 10.14
CA SER A 76 22.40 -12.81 10.59
C SER A 76 23.38 -12.48 11.71
N ILE A 77 23.91 -11.25 11.74
CA ILE A 77 24.86 -10.78 12.74
C ILE A 77 24.09 -10.09 13.87
N PRO A 78 24.15 -10.60 15.11
CA PRO A 78 23.56 -9.94 16.26
C PRO A 78 24.40 -8.73 16.70
N VAL A 79 23.72 -7.69 17.18
CA VAL A 79 24.36 -6.51 17.79
C VAL A 79 24.15 -6.60 19.30
N ARG A 80 25.09 -6.05 20.08
CA ARG A 80 24.91 -5.94 21.53
C ARG A 80 23.68 -5.09 21.86
N TYR A 81 22.98 -5.50 22.91
CA TYR A 81 21.82 -4.77 23.41
C TYR A 81 22.22 -3.36 23.84
N ASN A 82 21.49 -2.37 23.35
CA ASN A 82 21.56 -0.99 23.83
C ASN A 82 20.12 -0.44 23.91
N ARG A 83 19.76 0.10 25.07
CA ARG A 83 18.41 0.60 25.35
C ARG A 83 18.04 1.76 24.42
N ASP A 84 18.94 2.70 24.16
CA ASP A 84 18.68 3.86 23.30
C ASP A 84 18.53 3.44 21.84
N HIS A 85 19.32 2.45 21.41
CA HIS A 85 19.17 1.85 20.08
C HIS A 85 17.80 1.17 19.92
N ILE A 86 17.31 0.47 20.94
CA ILE A 86 15.99 -0.15 20.88
C ILE A 86 14.87 0.89 20.92
N ALA A 87 14.99 1.94 21.74
CA ALA A 87 14.01 3.01 21.79
C ALA A 87 13.89 3.76 20.45
N THR A 88 15.03 4.04 19.80
CA THR A 88 15.06 4.70 18.49
C THR A 88 14.50 3.79 17.39
N THR A 89 14.81 2.48 17.40
CA THR A 89 14.27 1.53 16.42
C THR A 89 12.75 1.36 16.53
N LEU A 90 12.17 1.32 17.74
CA LEU A 90 10.72 1.26 17.92
C LEU A 90 9.99 2.48 17.32
N LYS A 91 10.52 3.69 17.55
CA LYS A 91 10.00 4.93 16.95
C LYS A 91 10.13 4.90 15.41
N ALA A 92 11.28 4.45 14.90
CA ALA A 92 11.50 4.33 13.47
C ALA A 92 10.55 3.32 12.81
N MET A 93 10.26 2.20 13.47
CA MET A 93 9.32 1.18 12.96
C MET A 93 7.90 1.73 12.77
N GLN A 94 7.39 2.51 13.72
CA GLN A 94 6.08 3.18 13.62
C GLN A 94 6.06 4.13 12.42
N ARG A 95 7.09 4.99 12.32
CA ARG A 95 7.18 5.95 11.22
C ARG A 95 7.26 5.28 9.85
N VAL A 96 8.03 4.20 9.73
CA VAL A 96 8.15 3.42 8.48
C VAL A 96 6.80 2.79 8.10
N ALA A 97 6.02 2.30 9.08
CA ALA A 97 4.70 1.74 8.84
C ALA A 97 3.71 2.78 8.29
N GLU A 98 3.69 4.00 8.85
CA GLU A 98 2.88 5.12 8.35
C GLU A 98 3.24 5.50 6.91
N VAL A 99 4.54 5.70 6.64
CA VAL A 99 5.02 6.06 5.31
C VAL A 99 4.65 5.00 4.28
N ARG A 100 4.79 3.72 4.66
CA ARG A 100 4.41 2.60 3.81
C ARG A 100 2.91 2.58 3.54
N ALA A 101 2.06 2.75 4.55
CA ALA A 101 0.61 2.78 4.39
C ALA A 101 0.17 3.92 3.44
N ARG A 102 0.78 5.11 3.59
CA ARG A 102 0.53 6.25 2.70
C ARG A 102 0.92 5.94 1.25
N ARG A 103 2.11 5.37 1.03
CA ARG A 103 2.60 4.99 -0.31
C ARG A 103 1.74 3.89 -0.95
N GLU A 104 1.35 2.87 -0.19
CA GLU A 104 0.47 1.80 -0.67
C GLU A 104 -0.92 2.36 -1.06
N ARG A 105 -1.45 3.33 -0.30
CA ARG A 105 -2.71 4.02 -0.65
C ARG A 105 -2.57 4.81 -1.95
N GLN A 106 -1.50 5.59 -2.13
CA GLN A 106 -1.28 6.33 -3.37
C GLN A 106 -1.16 5.39 -4.58
N PHE A 107 -0.42 4.29 -4.44
CA PHE A 107 -0.32 3.28 -5.49
C PHE A 107 -1.69 2.69 -5.86
N TYR A 108 -2.55 2.45 -4.86
CA TYR A 108 -3.91 1.99 -5.11
C TYR A 108 -4.74 3.05 -5.84
N ARG A 109 -4.69 4.32 -5.42
CA ARG A 109 -5.39 5.44 -6.09
C ARG A 109 -4.98 5.54 -7.55
N ASN A 110 -3.68 5.64 -7.83
CA ASN A 110 -3.17 5.74 -9.19
C ASN A 110 -3.58 4.54 -10.07
N ARG A 111 -3.66 3.33 -9.47
CA ARG A 111 -4.09 2.13 -10.19
C ARG A 111 -5.60 2.08 -10.46
N MET A 112 -6.41 2.73 -9.62
CA MET A 112 -7.87 2.80 -9.79
C MET A 112 -8.33 4.06 -10.51
N ALA A 113 -7.43 5.02 -10.75
CA ALA A 113 -7.70 6.20 -11.54
C ALA A 113 -8.22 5.82 -12.93
N GLY A 114 -9.22 6.55 -13.43
CA GLY A 114 -9.86 6.30 -14.72
C GLY A 114 -11.01 5.29 -14.71
N ASN A 115 -11.13 4.43 -13.70
CA ASN A 115 -12.25 3.48 -13.61
C ASN A 115 -13.60 4.20 -13.50
N ARG A 116 -13.64 5.35 -12.81
CA ARG A 116 -14.87 6.15 -12.66
C ARG A 116 -15.35 6.73 -13.99
N ALA A 117 -14.43 7.27 -14.80
CA ALA A 117 -14.76 7.78 -16.12
C ALA A 117 -15.21 6.65 -17.06
N ALA A 118 -14.55 5.49 -17.00
CA ALA A 118 -14.95 4.31 -17.75
C ALA A 118 -16.33 3.79 -17.33
N GLN A 119 -16.64 3.82 -16.04
CA GLN A 119 -17.96 3.46 -15.52
C GLN A 119 -19.03 4.44 -16.03
N ARG A 120 -18.80 5.76 -15.92
CA ARG A 120 -19.72 6.78 -16.48
C ARG A 120 -19.98 6.59 -17.97
N ALA A 121 -18.94 6.27 -18.74
CA ALA A 121 -19.10 5.98 -20.17
C ALA A 121 -19.93 4.70 -20.42
N ALA A 122 -19.74 3.65 -19.61
CA ALA A 122 -20.54 2.44 -19.70
C ALA A 122 -22.00 2.67 -19.28
N ASP A 123 -22.24 3.47 -18.25
CA ASP A 123 -23.57 3.83 -17.77
C ASP A 123 -24.32 4.65 -18.83
N ARG A 124 -23.66 5.61 -19.49
CA ARG A 124 -24.23 6.34 -20.64
C ARG A 124 -24.65 5.41 -21.77
N LYS A 125 -23.76 4.49 -22.17
CA LYS A 125 -24.07 3.48 -23.20
C LYS A 125 -25.24 2.57 -22.79
N LEU A 126 -25.30 2.18 -21.52
CA LEU A 126 -26.39 1.37 -20.97
C LEU A 126 -27.74 2.08 -21.09
N VAL A 127 -27.78 3.37 -20.74
CA VAL A 127 -29.00 4.21 -20.83
C VAL A 127 -29.42 4.36 -22.30
N GLU A 128 -28.49 4.61 -23.22
CA GLU A 128 -28.75 4.71 -24.66
C GLU A 128 -29.34 3.42 -25.24
N GLU A 129 -28.80 2.25 -24.88
CA GLU A 129 -29.28 0.95 -25.36
C GLU A 129 -30.67 0.59 -24.77
N ASN A 130 -30.92 1.01 -23.53
CA ASN A 130 -32.09 0.58 -22.76
C ASN A 130 -33.12 1.71 -22.54
N GLN A 131 -33.24 2.65 -23.47
CA GLN A 131 -34.19 3.76 -23.40
C GLN A 131 -35.66 3.33 -23.23
N HIS A 132 -36.01 2.14 -23.70
CA HIS A 132 -37.37 1.59 -23.58
C HIS A 132 -37.79 1.26 -22.13
N LEU A 133 -36.83 1.09 -21.23
CA LEU A 133 -37.10 0.85 -19.80
C LEU A 133 -37.44 2.14 -19.04
N LEU A 134 -37.16 3.31 -19.63
CA LEU A 134 -37.47 4.60 -19.04
C LEU A 134 -38.93 5.01 -19.32
N PRO A 135 -39.58 5.74 -18.39
CA PRO A 135 -40.86 6.39 -18.63
C PRO A 135 -40.82 7.26 -19.91
N PRO A 136 -41.88 7.30 -20.74
CA PRO A 136 -41.88 8.04 -22.00
C PRO A 136 -41.46 9.52 -21.90
N GLU A 137 -41.73 10.16 -20.77
CA GLU A 137 -41.39 11.56 -20.47
C GLU A 137 -39.87 11.78 -20.34
N GLU A 138 -39.12 10.76 -19.91
CA GLU A 138 -37.68 10.83 -19.64
C GLU A 138 -36.83 10.34 -20.82
N ARG A 139 -37.46 9.83 -21.89
CA ARG A 139 -36.76 9.25 -23.06
C ARG A 139 -36.08 10.29 -23.96
N THR A 140 -36.59 11.53 -23.98
CA THR A 140 -36.17 12.57 -24.93
C THR A 140 -35.65 13.84 -24.25
N ALA A 141 -35.81 13.98 -22.94
CA ALA A 141 -35.71 15.28 -22.26
C ALA A 141 -34.29 15.68 -21.79
N ILE A 142 -33.25 14.87 -21.94
CA ILE A 142 -32.03 15.08 -21.13
C ILE A 142 -30.75 15.00 -21.96
N LEU A 143 -30.45 16.06 -22.70
CA LEU A 143 -29.11 16.24 -23.32
C LEU A 143 -28.43 17.54 -22.85
N ALA A 144 -29.19 18.58 -22.49
CA ALA A 144 -28.63 19.87 -22.09
C ALA A 144 -28.26 19.97 -20.59
N HIS A 145 -29.04 19.35 -19.68
CA HIS A 145 -28.74 19.37 -18.24
C HIS A 145 -27.63 18.40 -17.82
N LEU A 146 -27.39 17.34 -18.59
CA LEU A 146 -26.35 16.35 -18.27
C LEU A 146 -24.94 16.93 -18.33
N GLU A 147 -24.65 17.85 -19.26
CA GLU A 147 -23.30 18.42 -19.38
C GLU A 147 -22.95 19.38 -18.22
N GLU A 148 -23.94 20.10 -17.69
CA GLU A 148 -23.74 20.99 -16.53
C GLU A 148 -23.62 20.19 -15.23
N GLU A 149 -24.50 19.21 -15.03
CA GLU A 149 -24.42 18.27 -13.90
C GLU A 149 -23.12 17.46 -13.94
N GLU A 150 -22.65 17.03 -15.12
CA GLU A 150 -21.38 16.30 -15.24
C GLU A 150 -20.17 17.14 -14.80
N ARG A 151 -20.14 18.43 -15.14
CA ARG A 151 -19.06 19.35 -14.70
C ARG A 151 -19.11 19.58 -13.20
N GLU A 152 -20.31 19.72 -12.63
CA GLU A 152 -20.50 19.92 -11.20
C GLU A 152 -20.09 18.67 -10.40
N VAL A 153 -20.49 17.48 -10.86
CA VAL A 153 -20.10 16.20 -10.23
C VAL A 153 -18.58 15.98 -10.31
N ASP A 154 -17.94 16.29 -11.44
CA ASP A 154 -16.48 16.15 -11.59
C ASP A 154 -15.70 17.14 -10.69
N LEU A 155 -16.22 18.35 -10.48
CA LEU A 155 -15.66 19.32 -9.52
C LEU A 155 -15.81 18.83 -8.07
N LEU A 156 -17.01 18.39 -7.67
CA LEU A 156 -17.29 17.88 -6.33
C LEU A 156 -16.46 16.62 -6.01
N ASP A 157 -16.21 15.78 -7.00
CA ASP A 157 -15.37 14.60 -6.85
C ASP A 157 -13.89 14.95 -6.69
N GLY A 158 -13.40 15.94 -7.44
CA GLY A 158 -12.07 16.50 -7.24
C GLY A 158 -11.89 17.09 -5.83
N GLU A 159 -12.90 17.82 -5.34
CA GLU A 159 -12.92 18.35 -3.98
C GLU A 159 -12.95 17.24 -2.92
N ARG A 160 -13.75 16.19 -3.10
CA ARG A 160 -13.77 15.04 -2.17
C ARG A 160 -12.44 14.31 -2.14
N GLU A 161 -11.77 14.15 -3.28
CA GLU A 161 -10.47 13.51 -3.33
C GLU A 161 -9.38 14.33 -2.64
N THR A 162 -9.39 15.66 -2.82
CA THR A 162 -8.46 16.57 -2.17
C THR A 162 -8.71 16.66 -0.66
N MET A 163 -9.97 16.77 -0.22
CA MET A 163 -10.32 16.73 1.19
C MET A 163 -9.93 15.40 1.86
N ALA A 164 -10.14 14.27 1.17
CA ALA A 164 -9.70 12.97 1.69
C ALA A 164 -8.17 12.89 1.86
N GLU A 165 -7.41 13.56 1.00
CA GLU A 165 -5.96 13.63 1.08
C GLU A 165 -5.48 14.52 2.24
N GLU A 166 -6.13 15.67 2.46
CA GLU A 166 -5.84 16.59 3.57
C GLU A 166 -6.14 15.96 4.94
N VAL A 167 -7.25 15.22 5.08
CA VAL A 167 -7.59 14.51 6.33
C VAL A 167 -6.54 13.45 6.70
N LEU A 168 -5.82 12.92 5.71
CA LEU A 168 -4.80 11.88 5.90
C LEU A 168 -3.39 12.44 6.09
N GLU A 169 -3.09 13.64 5.58
CA GLU A 169 -1.91 14.40 5.97
C GLU A 169 -2.16 15.13 7.29
N ALA A 170 -2.00 14.42 8.41
CA ALA A 170 -1.91 15.07 9.73
C ALA A 170 -0.92 16.26 9.67
N PRO A 171 -1.22 17.39 10.35
CA PRO A 171 -0.45 18.61 10.21
C PRO A 171 1.02 18.33 10.46
N LYS A 172 1.85 18.57 9.43
CA LYS A 172 3.31 18.49 9.53
C LYS A 172 3.73 19.49 10.60
N VAL A 173 4.05 19.01 11.81
CA VAL A 173 4.73 19.82 12.82
C VAL A 173 6.02 20.30 12.17
N LYS A 174 6.06 21.59 11.81
CA LYS A 174 7.25 22.26 11.29
C LYS A 174 8.32 22.18 12.37
N THR A 175 9.14 21.14 12.35
CA THR A 175 10.33 21.09 13.18
C THR A 175 11.26 22.16 12.62
N LYS A 176 11.55 23.22 13.39
CA LYS A 176 12.61 24.17 13.05
C LYS A 176 13.85 23.34 12.76
N ALA A 177 14.38 23.45 11.53
CA ALA A 177 15.63 22.83 11.17
C ALA A 177 16.70 23.33 12.14
N ARG A 178 17.16 22.46 13.04
CA ARG A 178 18.23 22.81 13.97
C ARG A 178 19.52 22.82 13.15
N ARG A 179 20.08 24.02 12.92
CA ARG A 179 21.33 24.26 12.18
C ARG A 179 22.40 23.32 12.76
N ARG A 180 23.00 22.47 11.92
CA ARG A 180 24.03 21.53 12.35
C ARG A 180 25.32 22.31 12.60
N GLN A 181 25.72 22.33 13.86
CA GLN A 181 26.96 22.94 14.31
C GLN A 181 28.06 21.86 14.36
N ARG A 182 29.21 22.13 13.76
CA ARG A 182 30.39 21.24 13.82
C ARG A 182 31.37 21.82 14.83
N LEU A 183 31.89 20.96 15.70
CA LEU A 183 32.95 21.33 16.64
C LEU A 183 34.30 21.16 15.95
N VAL A 184 35.08 22.24 15.83
CA VAL A 184 36.41 22.24 15.22
C VAL A 184 37.45 22.16 16.34
N VAL A 185 38.41 21.25 16.22
CA VAL A 185 39.45 21.04 17.24
C VAL A 185 40.33 22.29 17.31
N GLY A 186 40.31 22.98 18.45
CA GLY A 186 41.07 24.20 18.72
C GLY A 186 40.40 25.52 18.32
N GLY A 187 39.18 25.49 17.76
CA GLY A 187 38.55 26.69 17.18
C GLY A 187 37.02 26.64 17.19
N GLY A 188 36.41 26.54 18.38
CA GLY A 188 34.98 26.81 18.57
C GLY A 188 34.01 25.97 17.72
N VAL A 189 32.81 26.50 17.58
CA VAL A 189 31.68 25.87 16.90
C VAL A 189 31.36 26.65 15.62
N GLU A 190 31.51 26.01 14.46
CA GLU A 190 31.19 26.62 13.15
C GLU A 190 29.80 26.20 12.67
N GLU A 191 29.04 27.15 12.12
CA GLU A 191 27.76 26.92 11.48
C GLU A 191 27.99 26.46 10.02
N MET A 192 27.45 25.30 9.65
CA MET A 192 27.41 24.90 8.23
C MET A 192 26.12 25.39 7.58
N ASP A 193 26.26 26.13 6.47
CA ASP A 193 25.16 26.42 5.57
C ASP A 193 24.83 25.19 4.72
N VAL A 194 23.54 24.90 4.61
CA VAL A 194 23.01 23.79 3.82
C VAL A 194 22.50 24.40 2.53
N ASP A 195 23.22 24.18 1.43
CA ASP A 195 22.76 24.56 0.09
C ASP A 195 21.43 23.85 -0.23
N GLY A 196 20.47 24.65 -0.73
CA GLY A 196 19.06 24.29 -0.94
C GLY A 196 18.79 23.31 -2.06
#